data_AF-A0A2V5MZC2-F1
#
_entry.id   AF-A0A2V5MZC2-F1
#
_cell.length_a   1.000
_cell.length_b   1.000
_cell.length_c   1.000
_cell.angle_alpha   90.00
_cell.angle_beta   90.00
_cell.angle_gamma   90.00
#
_symmetry.space_group_name_H-M   'P 1'
#
loop_
_entity.id
_entity.type
_entity.pdbx_description
1 polymer ?
#
loop_
_entity_poly.entity_id
_entity_poly.type
_entity_poly.pdbx_seq_one_letter_code
_entity_poly.pdbx_strand_id
1 'polypeptide(L)'
;MLLPALSRAKEKGKQASCLNNLRQMGLALFMYADDNQDRLPPPEFDPDRIAGSEPWRGYLLFWDPGKMGQAAQAQAAVNLGYLYVGNYLRDPNIFYCPSLRHAPGLRVLFEKKYFESAKVPWPMYAVDGQVNTTYTYFPQTSVPSKRENEAKLGWTEVAAKQTQLTAQRSLMTDLIYTWG
;
A
#
# COMPACT_ATOMS: atom_id res chain seq x y z
N MET A 1 -14.86 30.51 19.90
CA MET A 1 -14.02 30.17 18.71
C MET A 1 -13.98 28.65 18.54
N LEU A 2 -14.64 28.09 17.52
CA LEU A 2 -14.79 26.63 17.30
C LEU A 2 -13.86 26.06 16.21
N LEU A 3 -13.27 26.92 15.37
CA LEU A 3 -12.57 26.52 14.15
C LEU A 3 -11.31 25.65 14.39
N PRO A 4 -10.42 25.95 15.36
CA PRO A 4 -9.26 25.08 15.63
C PRO A 4 -9.66 23.72 16.19
N ALA A 5 -10.71 23.67 17.03
CA ALA A 5 -11.22 22.43 17.61
C ALA A 5 -11.88 21.56 16.54
N LEU A 6 -12.70 22.16 15.66
CA LEU A 6 -13.34 21.46 14.55
C LEU A 6 -12.33 20.90 13.55
N SER A 7 -11.27 21.65 13.24
CA SER A 7 -10.19 21.18 12.36
C SER A 7 -9.48 19.94 12.94
N ARG A 8 -9.15 19.95 14.25
CA ARG A 8 -8.57 18.79 14.94
C ARG A 8 -9.51 17.59 14.97
N ALA A 9 -10.80 17.82 15.24
CA ALA A 9 -11.81 16.75 15.24
C ALA A 9 -11.96 16.11 13.86
N LYS A 10 -11.99 16.93 12.79
CA LYS A 10 -12.04 16.44 11.40
C LYS A 10 -10.81 15.60 11.05
N GLU A 11 -9.62 16.02 11.48
CA GLU A 11 -8.40 15.23 11.27
C GLU A 11 -8.44 13.89 12.02
N LYS A 12 -8.91 13.89 13.27
CA LYS A 12 -9.06 12.64 14.03
C LYS A 12 -10.03 11.66 13.36
N GLY A 13 -11.10 12.16 12.74
CA GLY A 13 -12.00 11.34 11.93
C GLY A 13 -11.28 10.69 10.75
N LYS A 14 -10.44 11.44 10.03
CA LYS A 14 -9.64 10.91 8.91
C LYS A 14 -8.63 9.85 9.38
N GLN A 15 -7.95 10.06 10.51
CA GLN A 15 -7.03 9.08 11.09
C GLN A 15 -7.76 7.76 11.42
N ALA A 16 -8.95 7.85 12.03
CA ALA A 16 -9.77 6.69 12.32
C ALA A 16 -10.15 5.91 11.04
N SER A 17 -10.46 6.62 9.94
CA SER A 17 -10.69 5.99 8.64
C SER A 17 -9.45 5.26 8.12
N CYS A 18 -8.25 5.84 8.22
CA CYS A 18 -7.01 5.17 7.81
C CYS A 18 -6.74 3.88 8.60
N LEU A 19 -7.00 3.90 9.91
CA LEU A 19 -6.87 2.70 10.76
C LEU A 19 -7.89 1.63 10.37
N ASN A 20 -9.14 2.03 10.09
CA ASN A 20 -10.17 1.11 9.62
C ASN A 20 -9.82 0.50 8.26
N ASN A 21 -9.23 1.27 7.36
CA ASN A 21 -8.74 0.79 6.07
C ASN A 21 -7.64 -0.27 6.24
N LEU A 22 -6.63 -0.01 7.07
CA LEU A 22 -5.57 -0.97 7.39
C LEU A 22 -6.12 -2.26 7.99
N ARG A 23 -7.12 -2.17 8.88
CA ARG A 23 -7.80 -3.34 9.45
C ARG A 23 -8.51 -4.16 8.38
N GLN A 24 -9.25 -3.51 7.48
CA GLN A 24 -9.94 -4.20 6.37
C GLN A 24 -8.95 -4.88 5.42
N MET A 25 -7.85 -4.21 5.06
CA MET A 25 -6.80 -4.82 4.25
C MET A 25 -6.13 -6.00 4.96
N GLY A 26 -5.88 -5.88 6.25
CA GLY A 26 -5.37 -6.98 7.07
C GLY A 26 -6.28 -8.21 6.98
N LEU A 27 -7.57 -8.04 7.28
CA LEU A 27 -8.55 -9.13 7.18
C LEU A 27 -8.62 -9.73 5.77
N ALA A 28 -8.61 -8.90 4.74
CA ALA A 28 -8.62 -9.36 3.35
C ALA A 28 -7.35 -10.15 2.96
N LEU A 29 -6.18 -9.82 3.52
CA LEU A 29 -4.97 -10.61 3.33
C LEU A 29 -5.09 -12.02 3.91
N PHE A 30 -5.69 -12.16 5.10
CA PHE A 30 -5.95 -13.47 5.71
C PHE A 30 -6.94 -14.29 4.86
N MET A 31 -8.04 -13.68 4.42
CA MET A 31 -9.00 -14.33 3.52
C MET A 31 -8.34 -14.76 2.20
N TYR A 32 -7.52 -13.89 1.62
CA TYR A 32 -6.77 -14.22 0.41
C TYR A 32 -5.84 -15.40 0.64
N ALA A 33 -5.08 -15.42 1.74
CA ALA A 33 -4.15 -16.50 2.03
C ALA A 33 -4.87 -17.85 2.22
N ASP A 34 -6.00 -17.86 2.92
CA ASP A 34 -6.84 -19.04 3.09
C ASP A 34 -7.27 -19.62 1.72
N ASP A 35 -7.67 -18.77 0.78
CA ASP A 35 -8.08 -19.15 -0.58
C ASP A 35 -6.88 -19.48 -1.51
N ASN A 36 -5.67 -19.05 -1.17
CA ASN A 36 -4.47 -19.14 -2.01
C ASN A 36 -3.36 -20.01 -1.39
N GLN A 37 -3.72 -21.11 -0.73
CA GLN A 37 -2.75 -22.08 -0.18
C GLN A 37 -1.75 -21.44 0.80
N ASP A 38 -2.24 -20.62 1.72
CA ASP A 38 -1.47 -19.88 2.73
C ASP A 38 -0.52 -18.82 2.12
N ARG A 39 -0.66 -18.49 0.83
CA ARG A 39 0.20 -17.49 0.17
C ARG A 39 -0.38 -16.09 0.30
N LEU A 40 0.49 -15.15 0.65
CA LEU A 40 0.16 -13.73 0.58
C LEU A 40 0.24 -13.24 -0.88
N PRO A 41 -0.42 -12.12 -1.22
CA PRO A 41 -0.20 -11.48 -2.51
C PRO A 41 1.29 -11.22 -2.73
N PRO A 42 1.85 -11.56 -3.90
CA PRO A 42 3.26 -11.38 -4.16
C PRO A 42 3.61 -9.89 -4.15
N PRO A 43 4.59 -9.46 -3.34
CA PRO A 43 5.04 -8.07 -3.34
C PRO A 43 6.02 -7.81 -4.49
N GLU A 44 5.94 -6.62 -5.07
CA GLU A 44 6.88 -6.11 -6.08
C GLU A 44 8.17 -5.58 -5.48
N PHE A 45 8.18 -5.35 -4.16
CA PHE A 45 9.37 -5.03 -3.41
C PHE A 45 9.80 -6.24 -2.56
N ASP A 46 10.77 -6.98 -3.08
CA ASP A 46 11.41 -8.12 -2.42
C ASP A 46 12.88 -8.12 -2.82
N PRO A 47 13.76 -7.42 -2.07
CA PRO A 47 15.15 -7.33 -2.45
C PRO A 47 15.83 -8.71 -2.47
N ASP A 48 15.41 -9.67 -1.64
CA ASP A 48 16.06 -10.99 -1.62
C ASP A 48 15.73 -11.84 -2.86
N ARG A 49 14.56 -11.64 -3.49
CA ARG A 49 14.11 -12.44 -4.65
C ARG A 49 14.08 -11.69 -5.97
N ILE A 50 13.88 -10.37 -5.94
CA ILE A 50 13.70 -9.51 -7.11
C ILE A 50 14.91 -8.57 -7.20
N ALA A 51 15.85 -8.91 -8.06
CA ALA A 51 17.02 -8.07 -8.30
C ALA A 51 16.60 -6.67 -8.79
N GLY A 52 17.09 -5.64 -8.10
CA GLY A 52 16.76 -4.24 -8.42
C GLY A 52 15.34 -3.81 -8.06
N SER A 53 14.59 -4.57 -7.25
CA SER A 53 13.33 -4.05 -6.71
C SER A 53 13.60 -2.88 -5.78
N GLU A 54 12.96 -1.75 -6.04
CA GLU A 54 13.09 -0.54 -5.23
C GLU A 54 11.86 -0.35 -4.33
N PRO A 55 12.00 0.30 -3.17
CA PRO A 55 10.92 0.41 -2.19
C PRO A 55 9.63 1.04 -2.72
N TRP A 56 9.73 1.95 -3.69
CA TRP A 56 8.57 2.60 -4.27
C TRP A 56 7.61 1.61 -4.96
N ARG A 57 8.09 0.43 -5.36
CA ARG A 57 7.26 -0.62 -5.95
C ARG A 57 6.24 -1.19 -4.96
N GLY A 58 6.47 -1.07 -3.65
CA GLY A 58 5.51 -1.49 -2.63
C GLY A 58 4.22 -0.66 -2.62
N TYR A 59 4.18 0.49 -3.30
CA TYR A 59 2.99 1.32 -3.43
C TYR A 59 2.10 0.97 -4.62
N LEU A 60 2.53 0.05 -5.48
CA LEU A 60 1.77 -0.27 -6.70
C LEU A 60 0.54 -1.09 -6.34
N LEU A 61 -0.59 -0.80 -6.98
CA LEU A 61 -1.73 -1.73 -7.03
C LEU A 61 -1.80 -2.41 -8.40
N PHE A 62 -1.38 -1.71 -9.46
CA PHE A 62 -1.37 -2.23 -10.82
C PHE A 62 -0.13 -1.77 -11.59
N TRP A 63 0.47 -2.68 -12.35
CA TRP A 63 1.57 -2.40 -13.29
C TRP A 63 1.05 -2.02 -14.68
N ASP A 64 0.01 -1.20 -14.70
CA ASP A 64 -0.63 -0.70 -15.92
C ASP A 64 -0.42 0.82 -15.94
N PRO A 65 0.27 1.39 -16.94
CA PRO A 65 0.36 2.83 -17.13
C PRO A 65 -0.96 3.41 -17.67
N GLY A 66 -2.09 2.83 -17.26
CA GLY A 66 -3.41 3.04 -17.82
C GLY A 66 -3.58 4.52 -18.14
N LYS A 67 -3.96 4.82 -19.39
CA LYS A 67 -4.05 6.22 -19.83
C LYS A 67 -4.89 6.98 -18.80
N MET A 68 -4.38 8.12 -18.30
CA MET A 68 -5.10 8.91 -17.30
C MET A 68 -6.57 9.06 -17.72
N GLY A 69 -7.47 8.58 -16.88
CA GLY A 69 -8.90 8.54 -17.17
C GLY A 69 -9.45 7.16 -17.57
N GLN A 70 -8.65 6.09 -17.51
CA GLN A 70 -9.10 4.71 -17.76
C GLN A 70 -9.01 3.85 -16.49
N ALA A 71 -9.83 2.79 -16.44
CA ALA A 71 -9.75 1.80 -15.38
C ALA A 71 -8.50 0.92 -15.55
N ALA A 72 -7.88 0.51 -14.43
CA ALA A 72 -6.76 -0.41 -14.45
C ALA A 72 -7.18 -1.79 -14.98
N GLN A 73 -6.30 -2.42 -15.76
CA GLN A 73 -6.49 -3.79 -16.21
C GLN A 73 -6.31 -4.78 -15.05
N ALA A 74 -7.29 -5.67 -14.85
CA ALA A 74 -7.26 -6.64 -13.76
C ALA A 74 -6.03 -7.58 -13.82
N GLN A 75 -5.57 -7.90 -15.04
CA GLN A 75 -4.40 -8.76 -15.27
C GLN A 75 -3.08 -8.12 -14.85
N ALA A 76 -3.06 -6.80 -14.67
CA ALA A 76 -1.88 -6.05 -14.24
C ALA A 76 -1.81 -5.88 -12.72
N ALA A 77 -2.71 -6.51 -11.95
CA ALA A 77 -2.73 -6.41 -10.50
C ALA A 77 -1.42 -6.92 -9.87
N VAL A 78 -0.91 -6.16 -8.91
CA VAL A 78 0.30 -6.47 -8.12
C VAL A 78 0.07 -6.10 -6.66
N ASN A 79 0.90 -6.59 -5.73
CA ASN A 79 0.79 -6.27 -4.30
C ASN A 79 -0.66 -6.44 -3.77
N LEU A 80 -1.25 -5.39 -3.21
CA LEU A 80 -2.61 -5.38 -2.69
C LEU A 80 -3.70 -5.28 -3.77
N GLY A 81 -3.34 -5.02 -5.04
CA GLY A 81 -4.28 -5.03 -6.16
C GLY A 81 -4.97 -6.39 -6.33
N TYR A 82 -4.28 -7.49 -5.97
CA TYR A 82 -4.86 -8.83 -5.90
C TYR A 82 -6.09 -8.92 -5.00
N LEU A 83 -6.11 -8.19 -3.88
CA LEU A 83 -7.25 -8.17 -2.96
C LEU A 83 -8.49 -7.53 -3.61
N TYR A 84 -8.28 -6.56 -4.49
CA TYR A 84 -9.37 -5.95 -5.23
C TYR A 84 -9.88 -6.86 -6.35
N VAL A 85 -8.99 -7.30 -7.25
CA VAL A 85 -9.40 -8.11 -8.42
C VAL A 85 -9.95 -9.48 -7.99
N GLY A 86 -9.50 -9.99 -6.85
CA GLY A 86 -10.04 -11.18 -6.20
C GLY A 86 -11.33 -10.94 -5.41
N ASN A 87 -11.88 -9.72 -5.42
CA ASN A 87 -13.15 -9.36 -4.76
C ASN A 87 -13.15 -9.49 -3.22
N TYR A 88 -11.97 -9.48 -2.58
CA TYR A 88 -11.83 -9.44 -1.12
C TYR A 88 -12.08 -8.03 -0.58
N LEU A 89 -11.74 -7.01 -1.37
CA LEU A 89 -12.02 -5.60 -1.10
C LEU A 89 -12.70 -4.98 -2.31
N ARG A 90 -13.90 -4.41 -2.11
CA ARG A 90 -14.71 -3.84 -3.20
C ARG A 90 -14.64 -2.33 -3.30
N ASP A 91 -14.33 -1.66 -2.19
CA ASP A 91 -14.19 -0.21 -2.16
C ASP A 91 -12.73 0.18 -2.44
N PRO A 92 -12.44 0.79 -3.60
CA PRO A 92 -11.07 1.21 -3.93
C PRO A 92 -10.53 2.30 -2.98
N ASN A 93 -11.40 3.04 -2.28
CA ASN A 93 -10.97 4.06 -1.32
C ASN A 93 -10.23 3.47 -0.11
N ILE A 94 -10.36 2.17 0.14
CA ILE A 94 -9.68 1.48 1.25
C ILE A 94 -8.16 1.56 1.10
N PHE A 95 -7.63 1.60 -0.11
CA PHE A 95 -6.19 1.69 -0.35
C PHE A 95 -5.62 3.10 -0.13
N TYR A 96 -6.42 4.05 0.35
CA TYR A 96 -6.01 5.44 0.51
C TYR A 96 -6.31 5.97 1.90
N CYS A 97 -5.30 6.54 2.55
CA CYS A 97 -5.44 7.20 3.83
C CYS A 97 -5.92 8.65 3.61
N PRO A 98 -7.15 9.03 4.01
CA PRO A 98 -7.62 10.42 3.91
C PRO A 98 -6.91 11.41 4.84
N SER A 99 -6.11 10.91 5.78
CA SER A 99 -5.28 11.67 6.71
C SER A 99 -3.86 11.89 6.21
N LEU A 100 -3.51 11.35 5.05
CA LEU A 100 -2.17 11.46 4.52
C LEU A 100 -1.79 12.93 4.28
N ARG A 101 -0.64 13.32 4.82
CA ARG A 101 -0.08 14.66 4.67
C ARG A 101 1.35 14.52 4.18
N HIS A 102 1.71 15.30 3.18
CA HIS A 102 3.07 15.37 2.66
C HIS A 102 3.72 16.69 3.03
N ALA A 103 5.03 16.67 3.23
CA ALA A 103 5.80 17.90 3.21
C ALA A 103 5.68 18.54 1.80
N PRO A 104 5.57 19.87 1.71
CA PRO A 104 5.68 20.57 0.43
C PRO A 104 7.00 20.19 -0.26
N GLY A 105 6.98 20.02 -1.59
CA GLY A 105 8.19 19.74 -2.37
C GLY A 105 8.56 18.26 -2.53
N LEU A 106 7.78 17.32 -2.02
CA LEU A 106 7.93 15.92 -2.40
C LEU A 106 7.55 15.72 -3.89
N ARG A 107 8.39 14.96 -4.60
CA ARG A 107 8.19 14.62 -6.03
C ARG A 107 6.91 13.83 -6.28
N VAL A 108 6.44 13.10 -5.26
CA VAL A 108 5.31 12.18 -5.35
C VAL A 108 4.25 12.58 -4.32
N LEU A 109 3.09 13.00 -4.80
CA LEU A 109 1.95 13.39 -3.98
C LEU A 109 0.97 12.21 -3.94
N PHE A 110 0.87 11.54 -2.80
CA PHE A 110 0.00 10.37 -2.57
C PHE A 110 -1.37 10.74 -1.96
N GLU A 111 -1.68 12.03 -1.79
CA GLU A 111 -2.99 12.45 -1.27
C GLU A 111 -4.13 12.07 -2.23
N LYS A 112 -5.14 11.38 -1.71
CA LYS A 112 -6.37 10.96 -2.40
C LYS A 112 -6.91 11.94 -3.44
N LYS A 113 -6.90 13.26 -3.16
CA LYS A 113 -7.40 14.31 -4.06
C LYS A 113 -6.71 14.35 -5.44
N TYR A 114 -5.45 13.90 -5.54
CA TYR A 114 -4.71 13.84 -6.81
C TYR A 114 -5.08 12.63 -7.65
N PHE A 115 -5.85 11.74 -7.06
CA PHE A 115 -6.15 10.45 -7.62
C PHE A 115 -7.67 10.33 -7.88
N GLU A 116 -8.52 11.07 -7.16
CA GLU A 116 -9.97 11.16 -7.42
C GLU A 116 -10.28 11.75 -8.82
N SER A 117 -11.00 10.99 -9.65
CA SER A 117 -11.53 11.46 -10.94
C SER A 117 -13.05 11.23 -11.02
N ALA A 118 -13.80 12.21 -11.52
CA ALA A 118 -15.23 12.03 -11.80
C ALA A 118 -15.50 10.98 -12.91
N LYS A 119 -14.49 10.68 -13.74
CA LYS A 119 -14.57 9.70 -14.84
C LYS A 119 -14.03 8.31 -14.46
N VAL A 120 -13.24 8.22 -13.40
CA VAL A 120 -12.64 6.97 -12.94
C VAL A 120 -12.73 6.92 -11.42
N PRO A 121 -13.47 5.96 -10.82
CA PRO A 121 -13.60 5.84 -9.36
C PRO A 121 -12.30 5.40 -8.67
N TRP A 122 -11.23 5.26 -9.46
CA TRP A 122 -9.93 4.79 -9.05
C TRP A 122 -9.00 5.93 -8.78
N PRO A 123 -8.13 5.74 -7.81
CA PRO A 123 -7.13 6.74 -7.60
C PRO A 123 -5.86 6.49 -8.46
N MET A 124 -5.66 7.28 -9.53
CA MET A 124 -4.51 7.19 -10.47
C MET A 124 -3.33 8.09 -10.08
N TYR A 125 -2.10 7.59 -10.22
CA TYR A 125 -0.89 8.38 -10.07
C TYR A 125 -0.61 9.23 -11.32
N ALA A 126 -0.24 10.49 -11.10
CA ALA A 126 -0.22 11.55 -12.11
C ALA A 126 1.10 11.71 -12.90
N VAL A 127 2.16 10.91 -12.64
CA VAL A 127 3.45 11.09 -13.33
C VAL A 127 3.65 10.12 -14.50
N ASP A 128 3.14 8.89 -14.41
CA ASP A 128 3.32 7.86 -15.44
C ASP A 128 2.05 7.02 -15.74
N GLY A 129 0.92 7.33 -15.09
CA GLY A 129 -0.37 6.66 -15.31
C GLY A 129 -0.58 5.39 -14.47
N GLN A 130 0.33 5.05 -13.55
CA GLN A 130 0.18 3.86 -12.71
C GLN A 130 -0.89 4.03 -11.62
N VAL A 131 -1.45 2.93 -11.12
CA VAL A 131 -2.43 2.96 -10.02
C VAL A 131 -1.76 2.52 -8.73
N ASN A 132 -1.67 3.44 -7.76
CA ASN A 132 -0.89 3.30 -6.54
C ASN A 132 -1.72 3.51 -5.29
N THR A 133 -1.38 2.85 -4.20
CA THR A 133 -1.92 3.02 -2.85
C THR A 133 -1.13 4.08 -2.06
N THR A 134 -1.70 4.60 -0.97
CA THR A 134 -0.95 5.47 -0.03
C THR A 134 -0.19 4.70 1.05
N TYR A 135 -0.38 3.39 1.07
CA TYR A 135 0.26 2.47 2.00
C TYR A 135 1.30 1.66 1.24
N THR A 136 2.47 1.46 1.83
CA THR A 136 3.45 0.52 1.27
C THR A 136 3.04 -0.87 1.68
N TYR A 137 2.94 -1.80 0.73
CA TYR A 137 2.81 -3.22 1.02
C TYR A 137 4.21 -3.85 1.10
N PHE A 138 4.56 -4.34 2.28
CA PHE A 138 5.84 -5.00 2.54
C PHE A 138 5.68 -6.03 3.66
N PRO A 139 5.14 -7.23 3.35
CA PRO A 139 4.88 -8.26 4.36
C PRO A 139 6.22 -8.82 4.84
N GLN A 140 6.49 -8.73 6.16
CA GLN A 140 7.79 -9.03 6.74
C GLN A 140 7.72 -10.23 7.68
N THR A 141 8.77 -11.07 7.64
CA THR A 141 8.98 -12.17 8.60
C THR A 141 9.80 -11.71 9.82
N SER A 142 10.09 -12.62 10.74
CA SER A 142 11.11 -12.41 11.78
C SER A 142 12.52 -12.81 11.33
N VAL A 143 12.69 -13.32 10.11
CA VAL A 143 13.98 -13.79 9.58
C VAL A 143 14.71 -12.59 8.99
N PRO A 144 15.98 -12.32 9.36
CA PRO A 144 16.77 -11.27 8.74
C PRO A 144 16.92 -11.46 7.22
N SER A 145 17.05 -10.36 6.48
CA SER A 145 17.31 -10.43 5.04
C SER A 145 18.58 -11.23 4.72
N LYS A 146 18.62 -11.91 3.57
CA LYS A 146 19.81 -12.65 3.11
C LYS A 146 20.88 -11.72 2.57
N ARG A 147 20.51 -10.49 2.19
CA ARG A 147 21.45 -9.43 1.82
C ARG A 147 22.05 -8.80 3.06
N GLU A 148 23.38 -8.94 3.21
CA GLU A 148 24.11 -8.50 4.40
C GLU A 148 23.92 -6.99 4.69
N ASN A 149 23.89 -6.16 3.66
CA ASN A 149 23.68 -4.71 3.81
C ASN A 149 22.27 -4.39 4.34
N GLU A 150 21.24 -5.09 3.86
CA GLU A 150 19.85 -4.90 4.32
C GLU A 150 19.67 -5.43 5.75
N ALA A 151 20.22 -6.60 6.05
CA ALA A 151 20.18 -7.18 7.39
C ALA A 151 20.79 -6.25 8.45
N LYS A 152 21.90 -5.55 8.12
CA LYS A 152 22.52 -4.53 8.99
C LYS A 152 21.61 -3.33 9.26
N LEU A 153 20.71 -3.01 8.34
CA LEU A 153 19.71 -1.95 8.49
C LEU A 153 18.44 -2.43 9.23
N GLY A 154 18.43 -3.67 9.74
CA GLY A 154 17.31 -4.25 10.47
C GLY A 154 16.17 -4.77 9.59
N TRP A 155 16.41 -4.88 8.28
CA TRP A 155 15.47 -5.44 7.32
C TRP A 155 15.29 -6.94 7.50
N THR A 156 14.08 -7.39 7.24
CA THR A 156 13.70 -8.81 7.32
C THR A 156 13.34 -9.34 5.94
N GLU A 157 13.48 -10.65 5.77
CA GLU A 157 13.03 -11.35 4.59
C GLU A 157 11.51 -11.14 4.44
N VAL A 158 11.10 -10.96 3.19
CA VAL A 158 9.70 -10.82 2.82
C VAL A 158 8.95 -12.11 3.11
N ALA A 159 7.80 -11.98 3.78
CA ALA A 159 6.89 -13.08 4.00
C ALA A 159 6.13 -13.40 2.71
N ALA A 160 6.26 -14.64 2.26
CA ALA A 160 5.48 -15.18 1.14
C ALA A 160 4.20 -15.89 1.62
N LYS A 161 4.14 -16.26 2.90
CA LYS A 161 3.01 -16.96 3.51
C LYS A 161 2.50 -16.27 4.76
N GLN A 162 1.21 -16.42 5.04
CA GLN A 162 0.62 -15.90 6.27
C GLN A 162 1.27 -16.51 7.53
N THR A 163 1.62 -17.80 7.49
CA THR A 163 2.32 -18.49 8.59
C THR A 163 3.72 -17.94 8.91
N GLN A 164 4.31 -17.14 8.03
CA GLN A 164 5.62 -16.50 8.25
C GLN A 164 5.51 -15.12 8.92
N LEU A 165 4.30 -14.58 9.04
CA LEU A 165 4.06 -13.27 9.61
C LEU A 165 4.27 -13.25 11.12
N THR A 166 4.71 -12.09 11.62
CA THR A 166 4.89 -11.82 13.05
C THR A 166 4.12 -10.59 13.47
N ALA A 167 3.57 -10.60 14.68
CA ALA A 167 2.88 -9.45 15.25
C ALA A 167 3.81 -8.25 15.54
N GLN A 168 5.13 -8.46 15.50
CA GLN A 168 6.12 -7.42 15.74
C GLN A 168 6.46 -6.58 14.50
N ARG A 169 6.00 -6.98 13.31
CA ARG A 169 6.28 -6.30 12.04
C ARG A 169 4.98 -5.93 11.35
N SER A 170 4.97 -4.75 10.75
CA SER A 170 3.82 -4.29 9.96
C SER A 170 3.86 -4.91 8.55
N LEU A 171 2.70 -5.35 8.06
CA LEU A 171 2.50 -5.78 6.66
C LEU A 171 2.39 -4.61 5.70
N MET A 172 1.83 -3.53 6.22
CA MET A 172 1.54 -2.30 5.54
C MET A 172 1.98 -1.15 6.42
N THR A 173 2.72 -0.21 5.85
CA THR A 173 3.13 1.02 6.54
C THR A 173 2.60 2.21 5.76
N ASP A 174 2.12 3.24 6.46
CA ASP A 174 1.93 4.53 5.82
C ASP A 174 3.28 5.27 5.72
N LEU A 175 3.30 6.28 4.87
CA LEU A 175 4.48 7.01 4.42
C LEU A 175 5.60 7.16 5.45
N ILE A 176 6.75 6.57 5.13
CA ILE A 176 8.12 7.07 5.31
C ILE A 176 9.05 6.00 4.69
N TYR A 177 9.25 6.07 3.39
CA TYR A 177 10.63 6.15 2.93
C TYR A 177 10.90 7.64 2.72
N THR A 178 11.07 8.35 3.84
CA THR A 178 11.88 9.56 3.78
C THR A 178 13.27 9.07 3.45
N TRP A 179 13.64 9.17 2.19
CA TRP A 179 15.04 9.41 1.87
C TRP A 179 15.43 10.68 2.64
N GLY A 180 16.08 10.46 3.78
CA GLY A 180 17.04 11.38 4.37
C GLY A 180 18.42 10.95 3.92
#